data_AF-A0A2G6IRG8-F1
#
_entry.id   AF-A0A2G6IRG8-F1
#
_cell.length_a   1.000
_cell.length_b   1.000
_cell.length_c   1.000
_cell.angle_alpha   90.00
_cell.angle_beta   90.00
_cell.angle_gamma   90.00
#
_symmetry.space_group_name_H-M   'P 1'
#
loop_
_entity.id
_entity.type
_entity.pdbx_description
1 polymer ?
#
loop_
_entity_poly.entity_id
_entity_poly.type
_entity_poly.pdbx_seq_one_letter_code
_entity_poly.pdbx_strand_id
1 'polypeptide(L)'
;MMRWFAALATGFLLAGPTFAKDTSSLQNYTCQDGSELSVAYITEENGGAFAVLLVDGKMHITSVAVSASGTRYVGMNDEGVSWHVKRGEGLLTLFGDERPALQCSETEVSQQTDMSYSIGGDAECDVEVVRQDDRTEYSVTGSTTGNEYCDLGVKAEMNQTFEIKWLSPTNHTTWIVRDDASVLLTETSPYTTQGEDEVRVRIGLPRAHARRAKSPKLFSLMLTVR
;
A
#
# COMPACT_ATOMS: atom_id res chain seq x y z
N MET A 1 -63.16 -8.06 -29.47
CA MET A 1 -61.76 -8.45 -29.70
C MET A 1 -60.88 -7.35 -29.11
N MET A 2 -60.32 -7.60 -27.93
CA MET A 2 -59.62 -6.60 -27.11
C MET A 2 -58.15 -6.51 -27.56
N ARG A 3 -57.67 -5.30 -27.88
CA ARG A 3 -56.30 -5.05 -28.34
C ARG A 3 -55.36 -4.89 -27.13
N TRP A 4 -54.29 -5.68 -27.10
CA TRP A 4 -53.16 -5.55 -26.17
C TRP A 4 -52.18 -4.50 -26.69
N PHE A 5 -51.75 -3.58 -25.81
CA PHE A 5 -50.61 -2.70 -26.04
C PHE A 5 -49.36 -3.32 -25.40
N ALA A 6 -48.35 -3.62 -26.22
CA ALA A 6 -47.01 -3.95 -25.75
C ALA A 6 -46.23 -2.65 -25.53
N ALA A 7 -45.78 -2.40 -24.31
CA ALA A 7 -44.85 -1.31 -24.01
C ALA A 7 -43.42 -1.87 -23.98
N LEU A 8 -42.59 -1.42 -24.91
CA LEU A 8 -41.14 -1.63 -24.94
C LEU A 8 -40.48 -0.63 -23.99
N ALA A 9 -39.89 -1.11 -22.89
CA ALA A 9 -39.05 -0.31 -22.03
C ALA A 9 -37.60 -0.35 -22.54
N THR A 10 -37.16 0.73 -23.17
CA THR A 10 -35.76 0.92 -23.59
C THR A 10 -34.93 1.33 -22.37
N GLY A 11 -34.12 0.41 -21.85
CA GLY A 11 -33.16 0.68 -20.78
C GLY A 11 -31.98 1.51 -21.29
N PHE A 12 -31.81 2.72 -20.76
CA PHE A 12 -30.63 3.55 -20.96
C PHE A 12 -29.48 2.99 -20.12
N LEU A 13 -28.43 2.46 -20.76
CA LEU A 13 -27.19 2.08 -20.08
C LEU A 13 -26.39 3.35 -19.80
N LEU A 14 -26.37 3.78 -18.53
CA LEU A 14 -25.47 4.81 -18.04
C LEU A 14 -24.06 4.21 -17.94
N ALA A 15 -23.21 4.48 -18.93
CA ALA A 15 -21.77 4.30 -18.80
C ALA A 15 -21.25 5.38 -17.82
N GLY A 16 -20.97 4.98 -16.59
CA GLY A 16 -20.31 5.86 -15.62
C GLY A 16 -18.86 6.13 -16.05
N PRO A 17 -18.31 7.32 -15.76
CA PRO A 17 -16.91 7.61 -16.03
C PRO A 17 -16.03 6.67 -15.18
N THR A 18 -15.21 5.87 -15.85
CA THR A 18 -14.07 5.21 -15.22
C THR A 18 -13.03 6.30 -14.96
N PHE A 19 -12.97 6.82 -13.74
CA PHE A 19 -11.85 7.66 -13.34
C PHE A 19 -10.60 6.77 -13.32
N ALA A 20 -9.59 7.13 -14.12
CA ALA A 20 -8.27 6.51 -14.08
C ALA A 20 -7.73 6.61 -12.64
N LYS A 21 -7.14 5.53 -12.12
CA LYS A 21 -6.66 5.46 -10.74
C LYS A 21 -5.18 5.83 -10.70
N ASP A 22 -4.90 7.09 -10.42
CA ASP A 22 -3.53 7.53 -10.12
C ASP A 22 -3.07 6.93 -8.79
N THR A 23 -1.83 6.44 -8.74
CA THR A 23 -1.23 5.91 -7.51
C THR A 23 -0.17 6.88 -7.01
N SER A 24 -0.25 7.25 -5.73
CA SER A 24 0.71 8.14 -5.08
C SER A 24 1.31 7.51 -3.82
N SER A 25 2.57 7.83 -3.55
CA SER A 25 3.29 7.43 -2.33
C SER A 25 4.18 8.59 -1.85
N LEU A 26 4.26 8.80 -0.54
CA LEU A 26 5.12 9.82 0.07
C LEU A 26 6.32 9.16 0.74
N GLN A 27 7.53 9.64 0.44
CA GLN A 27 8.77 9.14 1.01
C GLN A 27 9.60 10.28 1.59
N ASN A 28 10.20 10.06 2.76
CA ASN A 28 11.13 11.00 3.38
C ASN A 28 12.58 10.49 3.27
N TYR A 29 13.50 11.42 3.09
CA TYR A 29 14.94 11.17 3.00
C TYR A 29 15.70 12.11 3.94
N THR A 30 16.80 11.64 4.49
CA THR A 30 17.78 12.43 5.23
C THR A 30 19.00 12.60 4.34
N CYS A 31 19.36 13.86 4.07
CA CYS A 31 20.51 14.19 3.23
C CYS A 31 21.79 14.34 4.06
N GLN A 32 22.94 14.23 3.40
CA GLN A 32 24.27 14.25 4.01
C GLN A 32 24.59 15.54 4.79
N ASP A 33 23.90 16.64 4.48
CA ASP A 33 24.00 17.92 5.18
C ASP A 33 23.07 18.02 6.40
N GLY A 34 22.32 16.95 6.69
CA GLY A 34 21.34 16.88 7.78
C GLY A 34 19.97 17.43 7.40
N SER A 35 19.76 17.90 6.16
CA SER A 35 18.44 18.34 5.71
C SER A 35 17.49 17.15 5.50
N GLU A 36 16.19 17.41 5.65
CA GLU A 36 15.12 16.47 5.33
C GLU A 36 14.53 16.78 3.97
N LEU A 37 14.26 15.73 3.19
CA LEU A 37 13.67 15.83 1.86
C LEU A 37 12.43 14.94 1.78
N SER A 38 11.26 15.55 1.62
CA SER A 38 10.02 14.84 1.34
C SER A 38 9.77 14.78 -0.18
N VAL A 39 9.49 13.57 -0.68
CA VAL A 39 9.24 13.30 -2.09
C VAL A 39 7.92 12.55 -2.24
N ALA A 40 6.96 13.16 -2.93
CA ALA A 40 5.74 12.48 -3.34
C ALA A 40 5.92 11.91 -4.75
N TYR A 41 5.87 10.59 -4.89
CA TYR A 41 5.89 9.90 -6.17
C TYR A 41 4.48 9.70 -6.68
N ILE A 42 4.25 10.00 -7.95
CA ILE A 42 2.95 9.86 -8.61
C ILE A 42 3.18 9.06 -9.88
N THR A 43 2.45 7.95 -10.05
CA THR A 43 2.47 7.16 -11.27
C THR A 43 1.08 7.18 -11.90
N GLU A 44 1.05 7.57 -13.18
CA GLU A 44 -0.14 7.59 -14.02
C GLU A 44 -0.31 6.23 -14.74
N GLU A 45 -1.55 5.85 -15.05
CA GLU A 45 -1.85 4.60 -15.77
C GLU A 45 -1.22 4.54 -17.17
N ASN A 46 -0.94 5.68 -17.79
CA ASN A 46 -0.32 5.79 -19.12
C ASN A 46 1.21 5.56 -19.09
N GLY A 47 1.80 5.28 -17.92
CA GLY A 47 3.24 5.11 -17.73
C GLY A 47 4.00 6.41 -17.42
N GLY A 48 3.31 7.54 -17.30
CA GLY A 48 3.86 8.77 -16.77
C GLY A 48 4.25 8.61 -15.30
N ALA A 49 5.40 9.15 -14.91
CA ALA A 49 5.83 9.17 -13.53
C ALA A 49 6.40 10.54 -13.17
N PHE A 50 5.97 11.04 -12.02
CA PHE A 50 6.36 12.33 -11.48
C PHE A 50 6.89 12.17 -10.06
N ALA A 51 7.74 13.11 -9.67
CA ALA A 51 8.09 13.33 -8.28
C ALA A 51 7.87 14.80 -7.93
N VAL A 52 7.22 15.05 -6.80
CA VAL A 52 7.08 16.38 -6.23
C VAL A 52 8.01 16.45 -5.01
N LEU A 53 9.01 17.32 -5.09
CA LEU A 53 10.01 17.49 -4.04
C LEU A 53 9.75 18.79 -3.30
N LEU A 54 9.87 18.78 -1.97
CA LEU A 54 9.90 19.99 -1.16
C LEU A 54 11.35 20.28 -0.75
N VAL A 55 11.98 21.25 -1.41
CA VAL A 55 13.38 21.64 -1.17
C VAL A 55 13.41 23.10 -0.77
N ASP A 56 14.05 23.44 0.36
CA ASP A 56 14.13 24.81 0.88
C ASP A 56 12.77 25.53 0.96
N GLY A 57 11.70 24.79 1.28
CA GLY A 57 10.32 25.31 1.35
C GLY A 57 9.67 25.59 -0.01
N LYS A 58 10.33 25.24 -1.12
CA LYS A 58 9.79 25.34 -2.48
C LYS A 58 9.41 23.96 -3.01
N MET A 59 8.20 23.87 -3.56
CA MET A 59 7.79 22.68 -4.29
C MET A 59 8.39 22.69 -5.69
N HIS A 60 8.95 21.54 -6.07
CA HIS A 60 9.52 21.28 -7.39
C HIS A 60 8.81 20.10 -8.02
N ILE A 61 8.22 20.30 -9.20
CA ILE A 61 7.56 19.23 -9.95
C ILE A 61 8.54 18.70 -10.98
N THR A 62 8.79 17.40 -10.93
CA THR A 62 9.76 16.72 -11.78
C THR A 62 9.11 15.58 -12.53
N SER A 63 9.55 15.35 -13.76
CA SER A 63 9.12 14.21 -14.58
C SER A 63 10.24 13.19 -14.69
N VAL A 64 9.87 11.92 -14.86
CA VAL A 64 10.83 10.85 -15.11
C VAL A 64 11.62 11.09 -16.40
N ALA A 65 12.92 10.86 -16.35
CA ALA A 65 13.86 10.97 -17.46
C ALA A 65 14.66 9.68 -17.62
N VAL A 66 15.25 9.51 -18.81
CA VAL A 66 16.08 8.35 -19.13
C VAL A 66 17.31 8.31 -18.22
N SER A 67 17.58 7.14 -17.65
CA SER A 67 18.76 6.87 -16.84
C SER A 67 19.31 5.47 -17.13
N ALA A 68 20.60 5.26 -16.87
CA ALA A 68 21.24 3.95 -17.07
C ALA A 68 20.90 2.95 -15.93
N SER A 69 20.55 3.43 -14.75
CA SER A 69 20.22 2.63 -13.58
C SER A 69 19.44 3.47 -12.57
N GLY A 70 18.42 2.89 -11.94
CA GLY A 70 17.56 3.62 -11.01
C GLY A 70 16.57 4.52 -11.74
N THR A 71 15.91 5.39 -10.99
CA THR A 71 14.92 6.33 -11.54
C THR A 71 15.44 7.74 -11.40
N ARG A 72 15.49 8.47 -12.52
CA ARG A 72 15.90 9.87 -12.53
C ARG A 72 14.70 10.74 -12.83
N TYR A 73 14.47 11.75 -12.01
CA TYR A 73 13.51 12.80 -12.21
C TYR A 73 14.23 14.12 -12.47
N VAL A 74 13.68 14.94 -13.33
CA VAL A 74 14.25 16.24 -13.72
C VAL A 74 13.15 17.30 -13.70
N GLY A 75 13.50 18.48 -13.19
CA GLY A 75 12.60 19.63 -13.09
C GLY A 75 11.96 19.98 -14.42
N MET A 76 10.67 20.25 -14.39
CA MET A 76 9.96 20.83 -15.52
C MET A 76 10.32 22.33 -15.63
N ASN A 77 10.17 22.92 -16.81
CA ASN A 77 10.29 24.37 -17.03
C ASN A 77 11.61 25.01 -16.53
N ASP A 78 12.75 24.36 -16.77
CA ASP A 78 14.07 24.86 -16.41
C ASP A 78 14.27 25.13 -14.90
N GLU A 79 13.49 24.47 -14.04
CA GLU A 79 13.58 24.61 -12.57
C GLU A 79 14.93 24.19 -11.96
N GLY A 80 15.84 23.65 -12.77
CA GLY A 80 17.20 23.37 -12.34
C GLY A 80 17.28 22.31 -11.24
N VAL A 81 16.35 21.36 -11.16
CA VAL A 81 16.41 20.27 -10.16
C VAL A 81 16.57 18.92 -10.84
N SER A 82 17.37 18.03 -10.26
CA SER A 82 17.38 16.61 -10.62
C SER A 82 17.42 15.77 -9.36
N TRP A 83 16.58 14.73 -9.35
CA TRP A 83 16.50 13.76 -8.28
C TRP A 83 16.72 12.36 -8.86
N HIS A 84 17.77 11.68 -8.43
CA HIS A 84 18.09 10.33 -8.92
C HIS A 84 18.06 9.35 -7.77
N VAL A 85 17.11 8.42 -7.77
CA VAL A 85 16.92 7.43 -6.71
C VAL A 85 17.26 6.00 -7.18
N LYS A 86 17.86 5.21 -6.30
CA LYS A 86 18.15 3.78 -6.45
C LYS A 86 18.24 3.10 -5.08
N ARG A 87 17.34 2.14 -4.82
CA ARG A 87 17.37 1.27 -3.62
C ARG A 87 17.41 2.05 -2.29
N GLY A 88 16.50 3.01 -2.12
CA GLY A 88 16.44 3.82 -0.90
C GLY A 88 17.52 4.91 -0.81
N GLU A 89 18.50 4.95 -1.70
CA GLU A 89 19.45 6.06 -1.81
C GLU A 89 19.03 6.99 -2.93
N GLY A 90 19.21 8.29 -2.76
CA GLY A 90 19.03 9.24 -3.83
C GLY A 90 20.04 10.39 -3.83
N LEU A 91 20.17 11.01 -4.99
CA LEU A 91 21.08 12.12 -5.25
C LEU A 91 20.26 13.32 -5.73
N LEU A 92 20.20 14.37 -4.90
CA LEU A 92 19.56 15.63 -5.23
C LEU A 92 20.59 16.60 -5.81
N THR A 93 20.30 17.16 -6.98
CA THR A 93 21.12 18.17 -7.64
C THR A 93 20.27 19.41 -7.93
N LEU A 94 20.75 20.57 -7.49
CA LEU A 94 20.16 21.89 -7.78
C LEU A 94 21.11 22.66 -8.73
N PHE A 95 20.79 22.68 -10.01
CA PHE A 95 21.46 23.47 -11.04
C PHE A 95 21.20 24.96 -10.84
N GLY A 96 22.26 25.77 -10.96
CA GLY A 96 22.21 27.22 -10.73
C GLY A 96 22.50 27.61 -9.28
N ASP A 97 22.65 26.62 -8.40
CA ASP A 97 23.21 26.77 -7.07
C ASP A 97 24.67 26.28 -7.08
N GLU A 98 25.57 26.96 -6.34
CA GLU A 98 26.96 26.50 -6.17
C GLU A 98 27.06 25.34 -5.15
N ARG A 99 25.93 24.92 -4.58
CA ARG A 99 25.85 23.77 -3.68
C ARG A 99 26.22 22.46 -4.39
N PRO A 100 27.00 21.59 -3.72
CA PRO A 100 27.26 20.25 -4.24
C PRO A 100 25.98 19.41 -4.26
N ALA A 101 25.95 18.38 -5.08
CA ALA A 101 24.86 17.41 -5.05
C ALA A 101 24.77 16.76 -3.66
N LEU A 102 23.54 16.62 -3.15
CA LEU A 102 23.24 16.05 -1.85
C LEU A 102 22.93 14.57 -2.00
N GLN A 103 23.77 13.72 -1.41
CA GLN A 103 23.42 12.33 -1.19
C GLN A 103 22.39 12.26 -0.07
N CYS A 104 21.28 11.59 -0.31
CA CYS A 104 20.23 11.38 0.65
C CYS A 104 19.94 9.88 0.76
N SER A 105 19.79 9.40 1.98
CA SER A 105 19.28 8.06 2.25
C SER A 105 17.84 8.20 2.69
N GLU A 106 17.02 7.23 2.32
CA GLU A 106 15.68 7.10 2.84
C GLU A 106 15.76 7.24 4.36
N THR A 107 15.01 8.19 4.90
CA THR A 107 14.88 8.27 6.35
C THR A 107 14.21 6.97 6.69
N GLU A 108 14.96 6.04 7.29
CA GLU A 108 14.35 5.00 8.10
C GLU A 108 13.46 5.79 9.05
N VAL A 109 12.16 5.83 8.74
CA VAL A 109 11.19 6.09 9.77
C VAL A 109 11.57 5.02 10.76
N SER A 110 12.17 5.45 11.87
CA SER A 110 12.09 4.70 13.09
C SER A 110 10.59 4.60 13.34
N GLN A 111 9.96 3.65 12.64
CA GLN A 111 8.97 2.80 13.23
C GLN A 111 9.74 2.30 14.43
N GLN A 112 9.63 3.05 15.52
CA GLN A 112 9.98 2.60 16.83
C GLN A 112 9.19 1.30 16.92
N THR A 113 9.92 0.23 16.65
CA THR A 113 9.43 -1.13 16.53
C THR A 113 9.32 -1.55 17.97
N ASP A 114 8.41 -0.90 18.68
CA ASP A 114 7.60 -1.63 19.62
C ASP A 114 6.93 -2.68 18.74
N MET A 115 7.52 -3.88 18.73
CA MET A 115 7.08 -5.03 17.94
C MET A 115 5.65 -5.34 18.36
N SER A 116 4.69 -4.62 17.77
CA SER A 116 3.26 -4.84 17.95
C SER A 116 2.72 -5.78 16.89
N TYR A 117 3.56 -6.20 15.94
CA TYR A 117 3.22 -7.20 14.97
C TYR A 117 4.39 -8.15 14.65
N SER A 118 4.06 -9.34 14.16
CA SER A 118 4.98 -10.32 13.62
C SER A 118 4.49 -10.78 12.25
N ILE A 119 5.41 -11.13 11.37
CA ILE A 119 5.09 -11.73 10.06
C ILE A 119 5.65 -13.14 10.04
N GLY A 120 4.81 -14.10 9.67
CA GLY A 120 5.18 -15.48 9.42
C GLY A 120 4.46 -16.03 8.19
N GLY A 121 4.61 -17.33 7.95
CA GLY A 121 4.09 -18.00 6.77
C GLY A 121 5.16 -18.20 5.69
N ASP A 122 4.73 -18.69 4.54
CA ASP A 122 5.56 -19.02 3.38
C ASP A 122 5.32 -18.09 2.18
N ALA A 123 4.37 -17.15 2.31
CA ALA A 123 4.13 -16.09 1.33
C ALA A 123 5.02 -14.85 1.55
N GLU A 124 5.25 -14.09 0.48
CA GLU A 124 5.87 -12.77 0.54
C GLU A 124 4.79 -11.71 0.86
N CYS A 125 4.96 -11.00 1.97
CA CYS A 125 4.04 -9.98 2.45
C CYS A 125 4.78 -8.75 2.97
N ASP A 126 4.24 -7.59 2.61
CA ASP A 126 4.65 -6.30 3.14
C ASP A 126 3.55 -5.75 4.05
N VAL A 127 3.95 -5.12 5.15
CA VAL A 127 3.05 -4.54 6.14
C VAL A 127 3.46 -3.12 6.44
N GLU A 128 2.55 -2.18 6.22
CA GLU A 128 2.68 -0.79 6.66
C GLU A 128 1.73 -0.55 7.83
N VAL A 129 2.21 0.13 8.87
CA VAL A 129 1.43 0.36 10.09
C VAL A 129 1.24 1.86 10.32
N VAL A 130 -0.01 2.28 10.48
CA VAL A 130 -0.40 3.65 10.82
C VAL A 130 -1.10 3.63 12.17
N ARG A 131 -0.55 4.31 13.17
CA ARG A 131 -1.16 4.45 14.50
C ARG A 131 -1.86 5.80 14.63
N GLN A 132 -3.06 5.77 15.18
CA GLN A 132 -3.88 6.93 15.53
C GLN A 132 -4.32 6.78 17.00
N ASP A 133 -4.82 7.85 17.60
CA ASP A 133 -5.13 7.89 19.04
C ASP A 133 -6.12 6.80 19.50
N ASP A 134 -7.02 6.36 18.62
CA ASP A 134 -8.11 5.42 18.90
C ASP A 134 -8.05 4.12 18.08
N ARG A 135 -7.04 3.97 17.20
CA ARG A 135 -6.95 2.82 16.30
C ARG A 135 -5.57 2.62 15.71
N THR A 136 -5.26 1.37 15.35
CA THR A 136 -4.10 1.02 14.52
C THR A 136 -4.57 0.41 13.21
N GLU A 137 -4.04 0.91 12.10
CA GLU A 137 -4.32 0.44 10.75
C GLU A 137 -3.08 -0.29 10.19
N TYR A 138 -3.28 -1.52 9.73
CA TYR A 138 -2.27 -2.37 9.09
C TYR A 138 -2.65 -2.54 7.62
N SER A 139 -1.89 -1.90 6.74
CA SER A 139 -2.00 -2.11 5.29
C SER A 139 -1.12 -3.30 4.91
N VAL A 140 -1.73 -4.40 4.50
CA VAL A 140 -1.03 -5.64 4.15
C VAL A 140 -1.16 -5.88 2.66
N THR A 141 -0.02 -6.00 1.98
CA THR A 141 0.07 -6.35 0.56
C THR A 141 0.92 -7.60 0.40
N GLY A 142 0.67 -8.37 -0.66
CA GLY A 142 1.48 -9.55 -0.91
C GLY A 142 0.95 -10.43 -2.03
N SER A 143 1.51 -11.62 -2.14
CA SER A 143 1.07 -12.62 -3.12
C SER A 143 1.17 -14.04 -2.57
N THR A 144 0.23 -14.91 -2.96
CA THR A 144 0.28 -16.34 -2.63
C THR A 144 0.18 -17.21 -3.87
N THR A 145 0.87 -18.36 -3.87
CA THR A 145 0.75 -19.43 -4.85
C THR A 145 0.36 -20.73 -4.15
N GLY A 146 -0.56 -21.50 -4.73
CA GLY A 146 -0.94 -22.77 -4.11
C GLY A 146 -1.56 -22.58 -2.72
N ASN A 147 -1.00 -23.25 -1.71
CA ASN A 147 -1.44 -23.17 -0.30
C ASN A 147 -0.59 -22.19 0.53
N GLU A 148 0.22 -21.34 -0.11
CA GLU A 148 0.96 -20.31 0.61
C GLU A 148 0.01 -19.37 1.35
N TYR A 149 0.48 -18.84 2.48
CA TYR A 149 -0.26 -17.89 3.29
C TYR A 149 0.66 -16.89 4.00
N CYS A 150 0.06 -15.76 4.34
CA CYS A 150 0.63 -14.74 5.20
C CYS A 150 0.07 -14.90 6.61
N ASP A 151 0.91 -14.99 7.63
CA ASP A 151 0.48 -14.90 9.03
C ASP A 151 0.93 -13.56 9.62
N LEU A 152 -0.03 -12.68 9.88
CA LEU A 152 0.20 -11.43 10.60
C LEU A 152 -0.16 -11.62 12.08
N GLY A 153 0.82 -11.68 12.97
CA GLY A 153 0.59 -11.55 14.40
C GLY A 153 0.37 -10.09 14.76
N VAL A 154 -0.68 -9.77 15.53
CA VAL A 154 -1.00 -8.41 15.99
C VAL A 154 -1.23 -8.46 17.49
N LYS A 155 -0.48 -7.67 18.26
CA LYS A 155 -0.78 -7.47 19.68
C LYS A 155 -2.07 -6.69 19.82
N ALA A 156 -2.99 -7.21 20.61
CA ALA A 156 -4.22 -6.51 20.94
C ALA A 156 -4.60 -6.73 22.40
N GLU A 157 -5.20 -5.71 22.99
CA GLU A 157 -5.73 -5.72 24.34
C GLU A 157 -7.12 -6.36 24.37
N MET A 158 -7.61 -6.68 25.57
CA MET A 158 -8.95 -7.25 25.75
C MET A 158 -10.05 -6.28 25.25
N ASN A 159 -11.06 -6.84 24.57
CA ASN A 159 -12.20 -6.12 23.98
C ASN A 159 -11.89 -5.23 22.77
N GLN A 160 -10.67 -5.26 22.23
CA GLN A 160 -10.40 -4.60 20.95
C GLN A 160 -11.08 -5.31 19.79
N THR A 161 -11.50 -4.53 18.79
CA THR A 161 -12.16 -5.03 17.59
C THR A 161 -11.23 -5.03 16.39
N PHE A 162 -11.29 -6.12 15.62
CA PHE A 162 -10.57 -6.32 14.37
C PHE A 162 -11.56 -6.19 13.22
N GLU A 163 -11.35 -5.18 12.37
CA GLU A 163 -12.11 -4.93 11.16
C GLU A 163 -11.20 -5.11 9.94
N ILE A 164 -11.66 -5.78 8.90
CA ILE A 164 -10.90 -5.90 7.64
C ILE A 164 -11.64 -5.22 6.50
N LYS A 165 -10.86 -4.77 5.51
CA LYS A 165 -11.36 -4.28 4.23
C LYS A 165 -10.41 -4.70 3.11
N TRP A 166 -10.90 -5.39 2.10
CA TRP A 166 -10.11 -5.70 0.92
C TRP A 166 -9.93 -4.44 0.07
N LEU A 167 -8.69 -4.12 -0.27
CA LEU A 167 -8.32 -2.97 -1.10
C LEU A 167 -8.19 -3.35 -2.58
N SER A 168 -8.19 -4.65 -2.88
CA SER A 168 -8.14 -5.21 -4.23
C SER A 168 -9.11 -6.38 -4.40
N PRO A 169 -9.72 -6.57 -5.58
CA PRO A 169 -10.51 -7.76 -5.87
C PRO A 169 -9.66 -9.02 -5.76
N THR A 170 -10.03 -9.96 -4.90
CA THR A 170 -9.25 -11.17 -4.67
C THR A 170 -10.10 -12.34 -4.21
N ASN A 171 -9.58 -13.57 -4.37
CA ASN A 171 -10.19 -14.78 -3.82
C ASN A 171 -9.57 -15.19 -2.49
N HIS A 172 -8.70 -14.37 -1.92
CA HIS A 172 -8.15 -14.61 -0.59
C HIS A 172 -9.25 -14.46 0.46
N THR A 173 -9.04 -15.15 1.57
CA THR A 173 -9.85 -15.03 2.77
C THR A 173 -8.91 -14.83 3.96
N THR A 174 -9.46 -14.33 5.05
CA THR A 174 -8.71 -14.12 6.28
C THR A 174 -9.29 -14.95 7.40
N TRP A 175 -8.41 -15.44 8.27
CA TRP A 175 -8.78 -16.22 9.44
C TRP A 175 -8.04 -15.71 10.66
N ILE A 176 -8.74 -15.60 11.80
CA ILE A 176 -8.08 -15.54 13.09
C ILE A 176 -7.67 -16.96 13.48
N VAL A 177 -6.37 -17.20 13.62
CA VAL A 177 -5.80 -18.49 14.00
C VAL A 177 -5.49 -18.51 15.50
N ARG A 178 -6.10 -19.44 16.22
CA ARG A 178 -5.83 -19.79 17.61
C ARG A 178 -5.24 -21.20 17.68
N ASP A 179 -4.73 -21.60 18.84
CA ASP A 179 -4.03 -22.89 19.00
C ASP A 179 -4.87 -24.12 18.63
N ASP A 180 -6.19 -24.04 18.82
CA ASP A 180 -7.14 -25.14 18.61
C ASP A 180 -8.23 -24.84 17.55
N ALA A 181 -8.32 -23.61 17.07
CA ALA A 181 -9.42 -23.18 16.20
C ALA A 181 -9.01 -22.07 15.21
N SER A 182 -9.74 -21.98 14.11
CA SER A 182 -9.67 -20.83 13.19
C SER A 182 -11.05 -20.22 13.00
N VAL A 183 -11.17 -18.90 13.15
CA VAL A 183 -12.41 -18.16 12.91
C VAL A 183 -12.27 -17.38 11.60
N LEU A 184 -13.22 -17.53 10.69
CA LEU A 184 -13.24 -16.74 9.45
C LEU A 184 -13.50 -15.27 9.82
N LEU A 185 -12.60 -14.39 9.38
CA LEU A 185 -12.76 -12.95 9.50
C LEU A 185 -13.33 -12.41 8.19
N THR A 186 -14.40 -11.63 8.27
CA THR A 186 -15.04 -11.03 7.09
C THR A 186 -15.25 -9.55 7.33
N GLU A 187 -15.42 -8.77 6.26
CA GLU A 187 -15.71 -7.33 6.35
C GLU A 187 -17.00 -7.05 7.16
N THR A 188 -17.92 -8.01 7.23
CA THR A 188 -19.21 -7.89 7.90
C THR A 188 -19.26 -8.51 9.29
N SER A 189 -18.17 -9.10 9.77
CA SER A 189 -18.12 -9.80 11.06
C SER A 189 -16.82 -9.47 11.78
N PRO A 190 -16.77 -8.30 12.45
CA PRO A 190 -15.60 -7.91 13.22
C PRO A 190 -15.35 -8.92 14.34
N TYR A 191 -14.09 -9.11 14.68
CA TYR A 191 -13.68 -10.02 15.74
C TYR A 191 -13.28 -9.23 16.98
N THR A 192 -13.80 -9.60 18.15
CA THR A 192 -13.45 -8.98 19.43
C THR A 192 -12.53 -9.91 20.22
N THR A 193 -11.38 -9.41 20.65
CA THR A 193 -10.44 -10.13 21.52
C THR A 193 -11.08 -10.49 22.86
N GLN A 194 -10.66 -11.62 23.42
CA GLN A 194 -11.15 -12.15 24.69
C GLN A 194 -10.08 -12.13 25.80
N GLY A 195 -8.89 -11.59 25.49
CA GLY A 195 -7.73 -11.57 26.37
C GLY A 195 -6.61 -10.71 25.77
N GLU A 196 -5.54 -10.53 26.54
CA GLU A 196 -4.34 -9.81 26.12
C GLU A 196 -3.35 -10.80 25.51
N ASP A 197 -3.41 -10.95 24.19
CA ASP A 197 -2.58 -11.92 23.47
C ASP A 197 -2.24 -11.40 22.07
N GLU A 198 -1.27 -12.06 21.44
CA GLU A 198 -1.02 -11.91 20.01
C GLU A 198 -2.13 -12.61 19.21
N VAL A 199 -2.89 -11.84 18.45
CA VAL A 199 -3.89 -12.34 17.52
C VAL A 199 -3.24 -12.60 16.17
N ARG A 200 -3.23 -13.86 15.72
CA ARG A 200 -2.72 -14.21 14.39
C ARG A 200 -3.81 -14.12 13.33
N VAL A 201 -3.63 -13.24 12.37
CA VAL A 201 -4.47 -13.07 11.19
C VAL A 201 -3.80 -13.77 10.01
N ARG A 202 -4.32 -14.93 9.60
CA ARG A 202 -3.87 -15.66 8.41
C ARG A 202 -4.58 -15.16 7.18
N ILE A 203 -3.83 -14.90 6.11
CA ILE A 203 -4.32 -14.44 4.81
C ILE A 203 -3.88 -15.45 3.75
N GLY A 204 -4.84 -16.02 3.02
CA GLY A 204 -4.52 -17.05 2.03
C GLY A 204 -5.71 -17.44 1.18
N LEU A 205 -5.48 -18.24 0.16
CA LEU A 205 -6.55 -18.77 -0.68
C LEU A 205 -7.30 -19.90 0.04
N PRO A 206 -8.65 -19.94 -0.02
CA PRO A 206 -9.40 -21.13 0.37
C PRO A 206 -8.88 -22.36 -0.38
N ARG A 207 -8.88 -23.52 0.27
CA ARG A 207 -8.32 -24.79 -0.27
C ARG A 207 -8.73 -25.09 -1.72
N ALA A 208 -9.96 -24.78 -2.11
CA ALA A 208 -10.45 -24.99 -3.47
C ALA A 208 -9.76 -24.08 -4.51
N HIS A 209 -9.50 -22.81 -4.16
CA HIS A 209 -8.78 -21.86 -5.00
C HIS A 209 -7.28 -22.13 -4.99
N ALA A 210 -6.71 -22.40 -3.81
CA ALA A 210 -5.31 -22.76 -3.61
C ALA A 210 -4.83 -23.86 -4.56
N ARG A 211 -5.56 -24.99 -4.63
CA ARG A 211 -5.23 -26.12 -5.52
C ARG A 211 -5.13 -25.76 -7.00
N ARG A 212 -5.83 -24.71 -7.44
CA ARG A 212 -5.88 -24.23 -8.83
C ARG A 212 -4.92 -23.08 -9.12
N ALA A 213 -4.41 -22.40 -8.10
CA ALA A 213 -3.50 -21.27 -8.24
C ALA A 213 -2.08 -21.76 -8.57
N LYS A 214 -1.79 -21.91 -9.87
CA LYS A 214 -0.45 -22.27 -10.39
C LYS A 214 0.47 -21.06 -10.62
N SER A 215 -0.05 -19.86 -10.42
CA SER A 215 0.68 -18.60 -10.51
C SER A 215 0.37 -17.77 -9.27
N PRO A 216 1.25 -16.83 -8.90
CA PRO A 216 1.00 -15.90 -7.81
C PRO A 216 -0.35 -15.19 -7.97
N LYS A 217 -1.05 -15.02 -6.84
CA LYS A 217 -2.28 -14.27 -6.71
C LYS A 217 -2.03 -13.13 -5.76
N LEU A 218 -2.15 -11.91 -6.27
CA LEU A 218 -1.97 -10.69 -5.50
C LEU A 218 -3.15 -10.50 -4.54
N PHE A 219 -2.85 -9.87 -3.41
CA PHE A 219 -3.85 -9.37 -2.49
C PHE A 219 -3.38 -8.06 -1.85
N SER A 220 -4.36 -7.31 -1.36
CA SER A 220 -4.15 -6.10 -0.57
C SER A 220 -5.37 -5.92 0.32
N LEU A 221 -5.13 -5.75 1.63
CA LEU A 221 -6.16 -5.52 2.63
C LEU A 221 -5.72 -4.46 3.64
N MET A 222 -6.70 -3.81 4.25
CA MET A 222 -6.53 -3.00 5.45
C MET A 222 -7.11 -3.77 6.63
N LEU A 223 -6.34 -3.93 7.71
CA LEU A 223 -6.81 -4.42 8.99
C LEU A 223 -6.79 -3.24 9.99
N THR A 224 -7.94 -2.92 10.57
CA THR A 224 -8.06 -1.90 11.62
C THR A 224 -8.30 -2.59 12.95
N VAL A 225 -7.49 -2.23 13.95
CA VAL A 225 -7.66 -2.62 15.35
C VAL A 225 -8.09 -1.39 16.15
N ARG A 226 -9.20 -1.48 16.87
CA ARG A 226 -9.71 -0.44 17.77
C ARG A 226 -9.81 -0.98 19.18
#